data_AF-M0HHK8-F1
#
_entry.id   AF-M0HHK8-F1
#
_cell.length_a   1.000
_cell.length_b   1.000
_cell.length_c   1.000
_cell.angle_alpha   90.00
_cell.angle_beta   90.00
_cell.angle_gamma   90.00
#
_symmetry.space_group_name_H-M   'P 1'
#
loop_
_entity.id
_entity.type
_entity.pdbx_description
1 polymer ?
#
loop_
_entity_poly.entity_id
_entity_poly.type
_entity_poly.pdbx_seq_one_letter_code
_entity_poly.pdbx_strand_id
1 'polypeptide(L)' 'MNAWYSGSDGQYYSDTEIWERLEDGIWRVCCWNAETGEEWMETDAGELVHLAPAPDEQSRQSTPSESKPN' A
#
# COMPACT_ATOMS: atom_id res chain seq x y z
N MET A 1 4.76 -14.25 4.45
CA MET A 1 3.48 -13.57 4.19
C MET A 1 3.88 -12.24 3.59
N ASN A 2 3.53 -11.98 2.34
CA ASN A 2 3.84 -10.71 1.70
C ASN A 2 2.75 -9.75 2.14
N ALA A 3 3.11 -8.76 2.95
CA ALA A 3 2.16 -7.72 3.32
C ALA A 3 1.92 -6.81 2.11
N TRP A 4 0.72 -6.24 2.06
CA TRP A 4 0.36 -5.29 1.02
C TRP A 4 -0.21 -4.03 1.63
N TYR A 5 -0.07 -2.92 0.91
CA TYR A 5 -0.48 -1.61 1.34
C TYR A 5 -1.24 -0.91 0.21
N SER A 6 -2.31 -0.19 0.55
CA SER A 6 -2.98 0.74 -0.35
C SER A 6 -2.36 2.13 -0.18
N GLY A 7 -1.89 2.72 -1.27
CA GLY A 7 -1.39 4.08 -1.32
C GLY A 7 -2.51 5.10 -1.53
N SER A 8 -2.36 6.28 -0.94
CA SER A 8 -3.24 7.43 -1.19
C SER A 8 -3.19 7.95 -2.64
N ASP A 9 -2.19 7.52 -3.41
CA ASP A 9 -2.05 7.74 -4.86
C ASP A 9 -2.88 6.76 -5.71
N GLY A 10 -3.64 5.88 -5.07
CA GLY A 10 -4.49 4.88 -5.72
C GLY A 10 -3.74 3.64 -6.19
N GLN A 11 -2.46 3.51 -5.87
CA GLN A 11 -1.67 2.31 -6.17
C GLN A 11 -1.68 1.33 -4.99
N TYR A 12 -1.23 0.11 -5.23
CA TYR A 12 -0.94 -0.86 -4.18
C TYR A 12 0.52 -1.23 -4.23
N TYR A 13 1.09 -1.47 -3.06
CA TYR A 13 2.49 -1.80 -2.90
C TYR A 13 2.64 -3.03 -2.03
N SER A 14 3.48 -3.97 -2.46
CA SER A 14 3.95 -5.03 -1.59
C SER A 14 5.02 -4.50 -0.63
N ASP A 15 5.21 -5.22 0.48
CA ASP A 15 6.33 -5.00 1.40
C ASP A 15 7.69 -4.96 0.67
N THR A 16 7.89 -5.83 -0.31
CA THR A 16 9.11 -5.90 -1.12
C THR A 16 9.28 -4.64 -1.96
N GLU A 17 8.23 -4.20 -2.65
CA GLU A 17 8.24 -2.99 -3.48
C GLU A 17 8.50 -1.71 -2.67
N ILE A 18 7.97 -1.63 -1.45
CA ILE A 18 8.24 -0.53 -0.53
C ILE A 18 9.71 -0.55 -0.13
N TRP A 19 10.22 -1.71 0.26
CA TRP A 19 11.61 -1.87 0.66
C TRP A 19 12.58 -1.49 -0.47
N GLU A 20 12.34 -1.94 -1.69
CA GLU A 20 13.18 -1.58 -2.86
C GLU A 20 13.23 -0.06 -3.08
N ARG A 21 12.09 0.64 -2.99
CA ARG A 21 12.05 2.11 -3.14
C ARG A 21 12.80 2.85 -2.04
N LEU A 22 12.80 2.31 -0.82
CA LEU A 22 13.55 2.87 0.30
C LEU A 22 15.05 2.65 0.10
N GLU A 23 15.48 1.45 -0.32
CA GLU A 23 16.88 1.13 -0.61
C GLU A 23 17.44 1.94 -1.78
N ASP A 24 16.63 2.14 -2.82
CA ASP A 24 17.00 2.97 -3.98
C ASP A 24 16.99 4.48 -3.65
N GLY A 25 16.54 4.86 -2.44
CA GLY A 25 16.44 6.25 -2.00
C GLY A 25 15.36 7.06 -2.72
N ILE A 26 14.47 6.39 -3.45
CA ILE A 26 13.32 7.01 -4.12
C ILE A 26 12.31 7.46 -3.07
N TRP A 27 12.10 6.65 -2.03
CA TRP A 27 11.21 6.97 -0.92
C TRP A 27 11.98 7.17 0.38
N ARG A 28 11.40 7.97 1.28
CA ARG A 28 11.92 8.21 2.63
C ARG A 28 10.80 8.07 3.65
N VAL A 29 11.05 7.29 4.70
CA VAL A 29 10.10 7.15 5.81
C VAL A 29 9.99 8.47 6.57
N CYS A 30 8.78 9.00 6.67
CA CYS A 30 8.49 10.21 7.46
C CYS A 30 7.92 9.87 8.83
N CYS A 31 6.91 9.00 8.85
CA CYS A 31 6.16 8.66 10.05
C CYS A 31 5.61 7.24 9.94
N TRP A 32 5.51 6.55 11.09
CA TRP A 32 4.87 5.25 11.20
C TRP A 32 3.94 5.24 12.42
N ASN A 33 2.71 4.78 12.23
CA ASN A 33 1.78 4.47 13.31
C ASN A 33 1.80 2.97 13.59
N ALA A 34 2.45 2.57 14.68
CA ALA A 34 2.54 1.17 15.08
C ALA A 34 1.20 0.57 15.55
N GLU A 35 0.20 1.38 15.91
CA GLU A 35 -1.13 0.89 16.33
C GLU A 35 -1.96 0.43 15.14
N THR A 36 -1.90 1.16 14.01
CA THR A 36 -2.69 0.89 12.81
C THR A 36 -1.90 0.20 11.70
N GLY A 37 -0.57 0.25 11.76
CA GLY A 37 0.32 -0.18 10.68
C GLY A 37 0.38 0.81 9.51
N GLU A 38 -0.17 2.03 9.67
CA GLU A 38 -0.13 3.07 8.65
C GLU A 38 1.23 3.77 8.61
N GLU A 39 1.71 4.06 7.41
CA GLU A 39 3.02 4.66 7.17
C GLU A 39 2.92 5.83 6.21
N TRP A 40 3.76 6.85 6.40
CA TRP A 40 3.87 7.99 5.51
C TRP A 40 5.27 8.04 4.91
N MET A 41 5.32 8.08 3.58
CA MET A 41 6.55 8.09 2.78
C MET A 41 6.62 9.37 1.96
N GLU A 42 7.76 10.04 1.97
CA GLU A 42 8.06 11.14 1.04
C GLU A 42 8.72 10.56 -0.21
N THR A 43 8.21 10.92 -1.39
CA THR A 43 8.76 10.53 -2.69
C THR A 43 9.91 11.45 -3.12
N ASP A 44 10.64 11.06 -4.16
CA ASP A 44 11.69 11.88 -4.78
C ASP A 44 11.14 13.19 -5.39
N ALA A 45 9.86 13.20 -5.76
CA ALA A 45 9.13 14.39 -6.19
C ALA A 45 8.73 15.32 -5.01
N GLY A 46 9.00 14.93 -3.77
CA GLY A 46 8.59 15.67 -2.57
C GLY A 46 7.09 15.54 -2.24
N GLU A 47 6.44 14.51 -2.78
CA GLU A 47 5.03 14.20 -2.47
C GLU A 47 4.94 13.24 -1.29
N LEU A 48 3.87 13.34 -0.51
CA LEU A 48 3.64 12.44 0.63
C LEU A 48 2.64 11.35 0.23
N VAL A 49 3.07 10.09 0.28
CA VAL A 49 2.24 8.91 0.09
C VAL A 49 1.89 8.32 1.45
N HIS A 50 0.60 8.19 1.74
CA HIS A 50 0.10 7.45 2.88
C HIS A 50 -0.15 6.00 2.49
N LEU A 51 0.45 5.06 3.21
CA LEU A 51 0.32 3.63 3.04
C LEU A 51 -0.51 3.07 4.20
N ALA A 52 -1.66 2.48 3.87
CA ALA A 52 -2.48 1.76 4.84
C ALA A 52 -2.39 0.24 4.56
N PRO A 53 -2.28 -0.63 5.58
CA PRO A 53 -2.30 -2.08 5.39
C PRO A 53 -3.55 -2.51 4.63
N ALA A 54 -3.34 -3.23 3.53
CA ALA A 54 -4.39 -3.75 2.69
C ALA A 54 -4.57 -5.26 2.96
N PRO A 55 -5.81 -5.79 2.86
CA PRO A 55 -6.02 -7.23 2.81
C PRO A 55 -5.20 -7.86 1.69
N ASP A 56 -4.77 -9.11 1.89
CA ASP A 56 -4.02 -9.89 0.90
C ASP A 56 -4.71 -9.83 -0.47
N GLU A 57 -3.92 -9.90 -1.55
CA GLU A 57 -4.41 -9.79 -2.93
C GLU A 57 -5.59 -10.73 -3.26
N GLN A 58 -5.61 -11.93 -2.66
CA GLN A 58 -6.72 -12.90 -2.78
C GLN A 58 -8.06 -12.34 -2.24
N SER A 59 -8.00 -11.51 -1.21
CA SER A 59 -9.17 -10.84 -0.62
C SER A 59 -9.69 -9.71 -1.51
N ARG A 60 -8.85 -9.12 -2.37
CA ARG A 60 -9.23 -8.00 -3.27
C ARG A 60 -9.99 -8.46 -4.51
N GLN A 61 -9.82 -9.72 -4.93
CA GLN A 61 -10.58 -10.32 -6.04
C GLN A 61 -11.96 -10.85 -5.63
N SER A 62 -12.25 -10.88 -4.33
CA SER A 62 -13.54 -11.31 -3.81
C SER A 62 -14.55 -10.16 -3.78
N THR A 63 -14.77 -9.49 -4.92
CA THR A 63 -16.06 -8.82 -5.12
C THR A 63 -17.05 -9.90 -5.55
N PRO A 64 -18.19 -10.11 -4.85
CA PRO A 64 -19.26 -10.90 -5.42
C PRO A 64 -19.71 -10.12 -6.65
N SER A 65 -19.40 -10.66 -7.83
CA SER A 65 -20.06 -10.26 -9.05
C SER A 65 -21.55 -10.47 -8.80
N GLU A 66 -22.29 -9.38 -8.58
CA GLU A 66 -23.73 -9.40 -8.38
C GLU A 66 -24.36 -9.94 -9.66
N SER A 67 -24.41 -11.26 -9.74
CA SER A 67 -25.20 -12.00 -10.70
C SER A 67 -26.64 -11.70 -10.34
N LYS A 68 -27.26 -10.74 -11.03
CA LYS A 68 -28.71 -10.74 -11.14
C LYS A 68 -29.10 -11.61 -12.32
N PRO A 69 -29.72 -12.78 -12.09
CA PRO A 69 -30.32 -13.55 -13.16
C PRO A 69 -31.71 -12.99 -13.50
N ASN A 70 -31.96 -12.92 -14.80
CA ASN A 70 -33.23 -12.78 -15.54
C ASN A 70 -34.02 -11.47 -15.42
#